data_AF-A0A814BVF5-F1
#
_entry.id   AF-A0A814BVF5-F1
#
_cell.length_a   1.000
_cell.length_b   1.000
_cell.length_c   1.000
_cell.angle_alpha   90.00
_cell.angle_beta   90.00
_cell.angle_gamma   90.00
#
_symmetry.space_group_name_H-M   'P 1'
#
loop_
_entity.id
_entity.type
_entity.pdbx_description
1 polymer ?
#
loop_
_entity_poly.entity_id
_entity_poly.type
_entity_poly.pdbx_seq_one_letter_code
_entity_poly.pdbx_strand_id
1 'polypeptide(L)'
;MVARTAREILRWLESLYLTYPIVVPKWDLSNGYAYAEILHAYFPNEINMFAFINGRSLNSRLLNWALIKQFIAKKNLPISIEFINATIHGKEGGAERLLEQTFELLTNKK
;
A
#
# COMPACT_ATOMS: atom_id res chain seq x y z
N MET A 1 -11.95 18.57 8.20
CA MET A 1 -11.48 17.20 7.90
C MET A 1 -11.96 16.32 9.02
N VAL A 2 -12.96 15.46 8.76
CA VAL A 2 -13.34 14.44 9.74
C VAL A 2 -12.15 13.48 9.80
N ALA A 3 -11.56 13.29 10.99
CA ALA A 3 -10.58 12.23 11.19
C ALA A 3 -11.28 10.92 10.84
N ARG A 4 -10.88 10.31 9.72
CA ARG A 4 -11.41 9.00 9.33
C ARG A 4 -11.04 8.03 10.42
N THR A 5 -11.96 7.17 10.81
CA THR A 5 -11.68 6.34 11.97
C THR A 5 -10.71 5.25 11.54
N ALA A 6 -9.62 5.06 12.29
CA ALA A 6 -8.69 3.94 12.10
C ALA A 6 -9.41 2.58 11.99
N ARG A 7 -10.59 2.48 12.62
CA ARG A 7 -11.51 1.35 12.54
C ARG A 7 -12.04 1.05 11.13
N GLU A 8 -12.35 2.06 10.32
CA GLU A 8 -12.84 1.86 8.96
C GLU A 8 -11.74 1.31 8.05
N ILE A 9 -10.54 1.86 8.16
CA ILE A 9 -9.36 1.37 7.43
C ILE A 9 -9.04 -0.06 7.86
N LEU A 10 -9.09 -0.37 9.16
CA LEU A 10 -8.85 -1.73 9.65
C LEU A 10 -9.86 -2.72 9.07
N ARG A 11 -11.16 -2.42 9.12
CA ARG A 11 -12.21 -3.27 8.54
C ARG A 11 -12.06 -3.46 7.04
N TRP A 12 -11.64 -2.39 6.36
CA TRP A 12 -11.34 -2.47 4.93
C TRP A 12 -10.18 -3.41 4.66
N LEU A 13 -9.06 -3.28 5.37
CA LEU A 13 -7.91 -4.18 5.23
C LEU A 13 -8.28 -5.64 5.53
N GLU A 14 -9.08 -5.90 6.56
CA GLU A 14 -9.60 -7.24 6.89
C GLU A 14 -10.44 -7.82 5.73
N SER A 15 -11.21 -6.99 5.02
CA SER A 15 -12.02 -7.43 3.88
C SER A 15 -11.22 -7.79 2.63
N LEU A 16 -9.95 -7.40 2.55
CA LEU A 16 -9.08 -7.68 1.39
C LEU A 16 -8.41 -9.06 1.46
N TYR A 17 -8.55 -9.79 2.58
CA TYR A 17 -7.96 -11.12 2.78
C TYR A 17 -6.44 -11.17 2.46
N LEU A 18 -5.69 -10.18 2.94
CA LEU A 18 -4.23 -10.12 2.78
C LEU A 18 -3.56 -11.36 3.39
N THR A 19 -2.44 -11.80 2.82
CA THR A 19 -1.70 -12.97 3.33
C THR A 19 -1.28 -12.79 4.79
N TYR A 20 -0.92 -11.56 5.18
CA TYR A 20 -0.59 -11.20 6.55
C TYR A 20 -1.37 -9.95 6.97
N PRO A 21 -1.85 -9.88 8.22
CA PRO A 21 -2.51 -8.68 8.73
C PRO A 21 -1.50 -7.53 8.82
N ILE A 22 -1.97 -6.31 8.54
CA ILE A 22 -1.22 -5.09 8.78
C ILE A 22 -1.49 -4.66 10.22
N VAL A 23 -0.52 -4.85 11.10
CA VAL A 23 -0.60 -4.55 12.53
C VAL A 23 0.09 -3.21 12.82
N VAL A 24 1.28 -3.00 12.24
CA VAL A 24 2.05 -1.77 12.36
C VAL A 24 2.40 -1.28 10.95
N PRO A 25 1.57 -0.40 10.34
CA PRO A 25 1.72 0.02 8.94
C PRO A 25 3.13 0.47 8.57
N LYS A 26 3.78 1.23 9.46
CA LYS A 26 5.18 1.68 9.30
C LYS A 26 6.15 0.55 8.93
N TRP A 27 5.99 -0.62 9.54
CA TRP A 27 6.86 -1.77 9.31
C TRP A 27 6.33 -2.67 8.21
N ASP A 28 5.03 -2.99 8.28
CA ASP A 28 4.39 -4.00 7.45
C ASP A 28 4.29 -3.55 5.97
N LEU A 29 4.15 -2.24 5.73
CA LEU A 29 4.09 -1.69 4.37
C LEU A 29 5.46 -1.29 3.82
N SER A 30 6.50 -1.19 4.63
CA SER A 30 7.81 -0.68 4.21
C SER A 30 8.43 -1.47 3.04
N ASN A 31 8.22 -2.80 3.00
CA ASN A 31 8.70 -3.67 1.93
C ASN A 31 7.92 -3.48 0.60
N GLY A 32 6.67 -3.03 0.66
CA GLY A 32 5.79 -2.89 -0.50
C GLY A 32 4.99 -4.14 -0.87
N TYR A 33 5.34 -5.34 -0.40
CA TYR A 33 4.58 -6.57 -0.72
C TYR A 33 3.11 -6.49 -0.29
N ALA A 34 2.84 -6.18 0.99
CA ALA A 34 1.45 -6.04 1.47
C ALA A 34 0.71 -4.90 0.77
N TYR A 35 1.40 -3.82 0.39
CA TYR A 35 0.79 -2.75 -0.40
C TYR A 35 0.43 -3.21 -1.83
N ALA A 36 1.25 -4.07 -2.43
CA ALA A 36 0.93 -4.70 -3.70
C ALA A 36 -0.28 -5.64 -3.58
N GLU A 37 -0.44 -6.36 -2.47
CA GLU A 37 -1.64 -7.17 -2.22
C GLU A 37 -2.91 -6.30 -2.14
N ILE A 38 -2.84 -5.14 -1.48
CA ILE A 38 -3.95 -4.17 -1.45
C ILE A 38 -4.32 -3.76 -2.88
N LEU A 39 -3.34 -3.42 -3.73
CA LEU A 39 -3.60 -3.08 -5.12
C LEU A 39 -4.12 -4.29 -5.92
N HIS A 40 -3.61 -5.49 -5.69
CA HIS A 40 -4.05 -6.72 -6.35
C HIS A 40 -5.53 -7.02 -6.08
N ALA A 41 -6.02 -6.77 -4.86
CA ALA A 41 -7.44 -6.96 -4.52
C ALA A 41 -8.39 -6.14 -5.42
N TYR A 42 -7.94 -5.00 -5.94
CA TYR A 42 -8.71 -4.14 -6.85
C TYR A 42 -8.34 -4.30 -8.33
N PHE A 43 -7.11 -4.73 -8.61
CA PHE A 43 -6.57 -4.85 -9.96
C PHE A 43 -5.92 -6.24 -10.19
N PRO A 44 -6.66 -7.35 -10.01
CA PRO A 44 -6.08 -8.69 -9.97
C PRO A 44 -5.44 -9.11 -11.30
N ASN A 45 -5.92 -8.57 -12.42
CA ASN A 45 -5.40 -8.86 -13.76
C ASN A 45 -4.18 -8.00 -14.14
N GLU A 46 -3.79 -7.05 -13.29
CA GLU A 46 -2.76 -6.05 -13.63
C GLU A 46 -1.61 -6.01 -12.61
N ILE A 47 -1.87 -6.45 -11.38
CA ILE A 47 -0.85 -6.70 -10.37
C ILE A 47 -0.61 -8.20 -10.30
N ASN A 48 0.53 -8.65 -10.83
CA ASN A 48 0.96 -10.03 -10.68
C ASN A 48 1.77 -10.21 -9.39
N MET A 49 1.17 -10.83 -8.37
CA MET A 49 1.83 -11.05 -7.07
C MET A 49 3.09 -11.92 -7.15
N PHE A 50 3.27 -12.75 -8.18
CA PHE A 50 4.51 -13.52 -8.39
C PHE A 50 5.73 -12.64 -8.70
N ALA A 51 5.52 -11.39 -9.13
CA ALA A 51 6.60 -10.44 -9.36
C ALA A 51 7.11 -9.78 -8.06
N PHE A 52 6.41 -9.95 -6.94
CA PHE A 52 6.71 -9.30 -5.67
C PHE A 52 7.36 -10.26 -4.69
N ILE A 53 8.34 -9.77 -3.93
CA ILE A 53 9.13 -10.58 -3.00
C ILE A 53 8.82 -10.17 -1.57
N ASN A 54 8.21 -11.07 -0.81
CA ASN A 54 8.03 -10.92 0.63
C ASN A 54 9.34 -11.25 1.38
N GLY A 55 10.30 -10.35 1.32
CA GLY A 55 11.64 -10.51 1.89
C GLY A 55 12.12 -9.28 2.66
N ARG A 56 13.17 -9.42 3.45
CA ARG A 56 13.71 -8.33 4.28
C ARG A 56 14.84 -7.54 3.62
N SER A 57 15.31 -7.97 2.44
CA SER A 57 16.44 -7.34 1.77
C SER A 57 16.09 -5.95 1.23
N LEU A 58 17.10 -5.06 1.16
CA LEU A 58 16.95 -3.76 0.52
C LEU A 58 16.57 -3.92 -0.97
N ASN A 59 17.16 -4.91 -1.65
CA ASN A 59 16.87 -5.18 -3.06
C ASN A 59 15.40 -5.54 -3.29
N SER A 60 14.84 -6.46 -2.50
CA SER A 60 13.42 -6.82 -2.61
C SER A 60 12.50 -5.62 -2.37
N ARG A 61 12.84 -4.77 -1.40
CA ARG A 61 12.07 -3.54 -1.14
C ARG A 61 12.09 -2.59 -2.34
N LEU A 62 13.28 -2.29 -2.86
CA LEU A 62 13.43 -1.37 -3.99
C LEU A 62 12.74 -1.88 -5.26
N LEU A 63 12.84 -3.19 -5.53
CA LEU A 63 12.17 -3.83 -6.66
C LEU A 63 10.64 -3.77 -6.53
N ASN A 64 10.09 -4.16 -5.38
CA ASN A 64 8.64 -4.09 -5.12
C ASN A 64 8.11 -2.68 -5.34
N TRP A 65 8.75 -1.66 -4.77
CA TRP A 65 8.32 -0.28 -4.91
C TRP A 65 8.55 0.30 -6.31
N ALA A 66 9.52 -0.19 -7.07
CA ALA A 66 9.68 0.17 -8.48
C ALA A 66 8.47 -0.30 -9.30
N LEU A 67 8.02 -1.54 -9.10
CA LEU A 67 6.84 -2.09 -9.76
C LEU A 67 5.56 -1.33 -9.38
N ILE A 68 5.37 -1.05 -8.09
CA ILE A 68 4.22 -0.28 -7.59
C ILE A 68 4.19 1.12 -8.23
N LYS A 69 5.33 1.84 -8.26
CA LYS A 69 5.39 3.18 -8.86
C LYS A 69 5.08 3.15 -10.36
N GLN A 70 5.58 2.17 -11.09
CA GLN A 70 5.26 2.00 -12.51
C GLN A 70 3.76 1.77 -12.71
N PHE A 71 3.14 0.92 -11.90
CA PHE A 71 1.71 0.66 -11.95
C PHE A 71 0.88 1.92 -11.65
N ILE A 72 1.18 2.63 -10.56
CA ILE A 72 0.51 3.87 -10.16
C ILE A 72 0.57 4.91 -11.27
N ALA A 73 1.75 5.10 -11.88
CA ALA A 73 1.94 6.02 -12.99
C ALA A 73 1.14 5.59 -14.23
N LYS A 74 1.21 4.31 -14.61
CA LYS A 74 0.47 3.75 -15.76
C LYS A 74 -1.04 3.93 -15.61
N LYS A 75 -1.56 3.79 -14.39
CA LYS A 75 -2.98 3.95 -14.06
C LYS A 75 -3.42 5.38 -13.79
N ASN A 76 -2.46 6.32 -13.75
CA ASN A 76 -2.69 7.70 -13.35
C ASN A 76 -3.42 7.80 -11.98
N LEU A 77 -3.05 6.94 -11.02
CA LEU A 77 -3.64 6.96 -9.69
C LEU A 77 -3.12 8.19 -8.92
N PRO A 78 -3.99 9.00 -8.30
CA PRO A 78 -3.61 10.21 -7.59
C PRO A 78 -3.03 9.90 -6.20
N ILE A 79 -1.96 9.08 -6.15
CA ILE A 79 -1.26 8.70 -4.93
C ILE A 79 0.01 9.54 -4.80
N SER A 80 0.24 10.12 -3.61
CA SER A 80 1.38 10.99 -3.36
C SER A 80 2.68 10.20 -3.33
N ILE A 81 3.63 10.59 -4.20
CA ILE A 81 5.00 10.05 -4.20
C ILE A 81 5.71 10.35 -2.87
N GLU A 82 5.34 11.43 -2.19
CA GLU A 82 5.87 11.74 -0.86
C GLU A 82 5.50 10.67 0.18
N PHE A 83 4.24 10.22 0.21
CA PHE A 83 3.80 9.18 1.14
C PHE A 83 4.41 7.82 0.80
N ILE A 84 4.58 7.52 -0.49
CA ILE A 84 5.34 6.34 -0.94
C ILE A 84 6.76 6.39 -0.40
N ASN A 85 7.49 7.49 -0.62
CA ASN A 85 8.88 7.61 -0.16
C ASN A 85 8.97 7.57 1.36
N ALA A 86 8.05 8.24 2.07
CA ALA A 86 7.97 8.17 3.52
C ALA A 86 7.77 6.74 4.03
N THR A 87 6.90 5.96 3.36
CA THR A 87 6.66 4.54 3.66
C THR A 87 7.90 3.68 3.42
N ILE A 88 8.57 3.84 2.27
CA ILE A 88 9.80 3.11 1.93
C ILE A 88 10.88 3.28 3.01
N HIS A 89 11.01 4.50 3.52
CA HIS A 89 11.98 4.87 4.54
C HIS A 89 11.51 4.65 5.99
N GLY A 90 10.27 4.16 6.19
CA GLY A 90 9.70 3.98 7.52
C GLY A 90 9.64 5.28 8.32
N LYS A 91 9.33 6.41 7.67
CA LYS A 91 9.09 7.68 8.37
C LYS A 91 7.75 7.61 9.11
N GLU A 92 7.70 8.20 10.30
CA GLU A 92 6.47 8.29 11.10
C GLU A 92 5.32 8.91 10.29
N GLY A 93 4.15 8.28 10.34
CA GLY A 93 2.94 8.73 9.64
C GLY A 93 2.94 8.48 8.12
N GLY A 94 4.05 8.08 7.51
CA GLY A 94 4.13 7.90 6.05
C GLY A 94 3.22 6.80 5.53
N ALA A 95 3.26 5.64 6.20
CA ALA A 95 2.46 4.47 5.85
C ALA A 95 0.98 4.68 6.13
N GLU A 96 0.65 5.38 7.21
CA GLU A 96 -0.70 5.72 7.61
C GLU A 96 -1.35 6.67 6.59
N ARG A 97 -0.65 7.73 6.20
CA ARG A 97 -1.13 8.67 5.16
C ARG A 97 -1.27 7.99 3.79
N LEU A 98 -0.38 7.05 3.47
CA LEU A 98 -0.51 6.26 2.25
C LEU A 98 -1.78 5.39 2.30
N LEU A 99 -2.03 4.69 3.41
CA LEU A 99 -3.25 3.89 3.59
C LEU A 99 -4.53 4.72 3.53
N GLU A 100 -4.55 5.88 4.18
CA GLU A 100 -5.70 6.80 4.14
C GLU A 100 -6.02 7.21 2.70
N GLN A 101 -5.02 7.65 1.94
CA GLN A 101 -5.19 8.06 0.55
C GLN A 101 -5.64 6.90 -0.35
N THR A 102 -5.07 5.71 -0.14
CA THR A 102 -5.42 4.52 -0.92
C THR A 102 -6.82 4.02 -0.58
N PHE A 103 -7.23 4.07 0.69
CA PHE A 103 -8.58 3.75 1.11
C PHE A 103 -9.61 4.66 0.42
N GLU A 104 -9.40 5.98 0.43
CA GLU A 104 -10.28 6.93 -0.26
C GLU A 104 -10.43 6.59 -1.75
N LEU A 105 -9.28 6.43 -2.39
CA LEU A 105 -9.18 6.20 -3.83
C LEU A 105 -9.91 4.92 -4.24
N LEU A 106 -9.67 3.81 -3.54
CA LEU A 106 -10.16 2.49 -3.95
C LEU A 106 -11.59 2.22 -3.48
N THR A 107 -12.05 2.88 -2.43
CA THR A 107 -13.44 2.72 -1.93
C THR A 107 -14.40 3.79 -2.47
N ASN A 108 -13.92 4.74 -3.28
CA ASN A 108 -14.67 5.93 -3.74
C ASN A 108 -15.26 6.76 -2.59
N LYS A 109 -14.65 6.70 -1.41
CA LYS A 109 -15.05 7.50 -0.24
C LYS A 109 -14.16 8.73 -0.17
N LYS A 110 -14.76 9.93 -0.28
CA LYS A 110 -14.07 11.20 -0.03
C LYS A 110 -14.11 11.54 1.46
#